data_AF-A0A5C6QBX9-F1
#
_entry.id   AF-A0A5C6QBX9-F1
#
_cell.length_a   1.000
_cell.length_b   1.000
_cell.length_c   1.000
_cell.angle_alpha   90.00
_cell.angle_beta   90.00
_cell.angle_gamma   90.00
#
_symmetry.space_group_name_H-M   'P 1'
#
loop_
_entity.id
_entity.type
_entity.pdbx_description
1 polymer ?
#
loop_
_entity_poly.entity_id
_entity_poly.type
_entity_poly.pdbx_seq_one_letter_code
_entity_poly.pdbx_strand_id
1 'polypeptide(L)'
;MKLSRTGWNNVIIFSVMIFILVINVTNKKLYSSTDQQDNEQQTLFAEHAVILSLAVNQQVVIERIGRTWRATPAKISGQALEQMMLTWHEIAGNIVIDPPELDHQMALVITVELAGETPVQLLNLFITDNELLVFNRQQKRWLTFPLVIFSQLIPNEVLAS
;
A
#
# COMPACT_ATOMS: atom_id res chain seq x y z
N MET A 1 -44.57 34.37 4.31
CA MET A 1 -43.96 34.71 3.01
C MET A 1 -43.82 33.41 2.20
N LYS A 2 -44.58 33.24 1.12
CA LYS A 2 -44.45 32.09 0.20
C LYS A 2 -43.38 32.42 -0.84
N LEU A 3 -42.21 31.82 -0.71
CA LEU A 3 -41.15 31.91 -1.72
C LEU A 3 -41.68 31.38 -3.07
N SER A 4 -41.50 32.12 -4.16
CA SER A 4 -41.91 31.68 -5.49
C SER A 4 -41.17 30.39 -5.87
N ARG A 5 -41.78 29.53 -6.69
CA ARG A 5 -41.22 28.22 -7.09
C ARG A 5 -39.78 28.30 -7.61
N THR A 6 -39.40 29.45 -8.18
CA THR A 6 -38.04 29.73 -8.69
C THR A 6 -37.01 29.95 -7.57
N GLY A 7 -37.38 30.62 -6.47
CA GLY A 7 -36.49 30.85 -5.33
C GLY A 7 -36.21 29.58 -4.52
N TRP A 8 -37.20 28.68 -4.43
CA TRP A 8 -37.05 27.40 -3.74
C TRP A 8 -36.05 26.45 -4.40
N ASN A 9 -36.02 26.37 -5.74
CA ASN A 9 -35.04 25.54 -6.45
C ASN A 9 -33.59 26.00 -6.20
N ASN A 10 -33.37 27.32 -6.19
CA ASN A 10 -32.03 27.85 -5.92
C ASN A 10 -31.57 27.53 -4.49
N VAL A 11 -32.48 27.59 -3.50
CA VAL A 11 -32.19 27.23 -2.11
C VAL A 11 -31.85 25.75 -1.96
N ILE A 12 -32.56 24.87 -2.67
CA ILE A 12 -32.29 23.43 -2.65
C ILE A 12 -30.90 23.16 -3.27
N ILE A 13 -30.58 23.77 -4.40
CA ILE A 13 -29.27 23.60 -5.06
C ILE A 13 -28.14 24.05 -4.14
N PHE A 14 -28.25 25.24 -3.54
CA PHE A 14 -27.25 25.74 -2.59
C PHE A 14 -27.09 24.84 -1.36
N SER A 15 -28.20 24.34 -0.81
CA SER A 15 -28.16 23.43 0.34
C SER A 15 -27.47 22.12 -0.02
N VAL A 16 -27.81 21.52 -1.17
CA VAL A 16 -27.19 20.27 -1.62
C VAL A 16 -25.70 20.45 -1.90
N MET A 17 -25.26 21.55 -2.52
CA MET A 17 -23.84 21.83 -2.73
C MET A 17 -23.07 21.98 -1.41
N ILE A 18 -23.63 22.70 -0.44
CA ILE A 18 -23.05 22.82 0.90
C ILE A 18 -22.99 21.45 1.59
N PHE A 19 -24.04 20.65 1.50
CA PHE A 19 -24.04 19.30 2.06
C PHE A 19 -23.01 18.38 1.39
N ILE A 20 -22.85 18.43 0.06
CA ILE A 20 -21.80 17.67 -0.64
C ILE A 20 -20.42 18.09 -0.15
N LEU A 21 -20.18 19.39 0.01
CA LEU A 21 -18.91 19.92 0.50
C LEU A 21 -18.66 19.55 1.96
N VAL A 22 -19.66 19.66 2.83
CA VAL A 22 -19.58 19.23 4.24
C VAL A 22 -19.35 17.73 4.33
N ILE A 23 -20.02 16.91 3.53
CA ILE A 23 -19.78 15.46 3.49
C ILE A 23 -18.36 15.19 3.00
N ASN A 24 -17.87 15.83 1.95
CA ASN A 24 -16.50 15.63 1.45
C ASN A 24 -15.44 16.04 2.49
N VAL A 25 -15.61 17.21 3.10
CA VAL A 25 -14.73 17.73 4.17
C VAL A 25 -14.80 16.86 5.41
N THR A 26 -15.99 16.44 5.83
CA THR A 26 -16.19 15.59 7.01
C THR A 26 -15.72 14.17 6.75
N ASN A 27 -15.83 13.65 5.52
CA ASN A 27 -15.26 12.35 5.15
C ASN A 27 -13.73 12.41 5.26
N LYS A 28 -13.08 13.48 4.79
CA LYS A 28 -11.63 13.71 5.06
C LYS A 28 -11.32 13.86 6.56
N LYS A 29 -12.20 14.49 7.34
CA LYS A 29 -11.96 14.81 8.76
C LYS A 29 -12.26 13.67 9.73
N LEU A 30 -13.23 12.80 9.41
CA LEU A 30 -13.58 11.61 10.18
C LEU A 30 -12.53 10.50 10.08
N TYR A 31 -11.68 10.53 9.05
CA TYR A 31 -10.45 9.73 9.01
C TYR A 31 -9.22 10.41 9.66
N SER A 32 -9.34 11.66 10.12
CA SER A 32 -8.23 12.41 10.74
C SER A 32 -8.54 12.91 12.15
N SER A 33 -9.37 12.18 12.89
CA SER A 33 -9.71 12.53 14.28
C SER A 33 -9.50 11.33 15.21
N THR A 34 -8.27 11.08 15.63
CA THR A 34 -7.90 10.64 17.00
C THR A 34 -6.42 10.94 17.20
N ASP A 35 -6.10 11.65 18.28
CA ASP A 35 -4.76 12.08 18.67
C ASP A 35 -3.73 10.93 18.67
N GLN A 36 -2.75 11.00 17.76
CA GLN A 36 -1.39 10.47 17.92
C GLN A 36 -0.58 10.89 16.69
N GLN A 37 0.44 11.73 16.89
CA GLN A 37 1.55 12.12 16.00
C GLN A 37 1.32 11.89 14.50
N ASP A 38 1.35 12.97 13.69
CA ASP A 38 1.52 12.99 12.22
C ASP A 38 2.20 11.72 11.66
N ASN A 39 1.43 10.65 11.51
CA ASN A 39 1.82 9.40 10.89
C ASN A 39 1.15 9.45 9.54
N GLU A 40 1.69 10.33 8.69
CA GLU A 40 1.32 10.35 7.28
C GLU A 40 1.59 8.95 6.74
N GLN A 41 0.53 8.17 6.52
CA GLN A 41 0.65 6.86 5.90
C GLN A 41 1.33 7.06 4.55
N GLN A 42 2.50 6.46 4.38
CA GLN A 42 3.28 6.52 3.15
C GLN A 42 3.11 5.22 2.41
N THR A 43 2.87 5.31 1.10
CA THR A 43 2.91 4.15 0.22
C THR A 43 4.35 3.65 0.08
N LEU A 44 4.48 2.34 -0.17
CA LEU A 44 5.79 1.72 -0.36
C LEU A 44 6.48 2.18 -1.65
N PHE A 45 5.67 2.41 -2.69
CA PHE A 45 6.08 2.93 -4.00
C PHE A 45 5.36 4.25 -4.30
N ALA A 46 5.83 5.00 -5.30
CA ALA A 46 5.11 6.19 -5.76
C ALA A 46 3.72 5.81 -6.31
N GLU A 47 2.74 6.72 -6.21
CA GLU A 47 1.34 6.47 -6.61
C GLU A 47 1.19 6.02 -8.08
N HIS A 48 2.10 6.44 -8.95
CA HIS A 48 2.12 6.10 -10.38
C HIS A 48 3.20 5.08 -10.75
N ALA A 49 3.84 4.44 -9.76
CA ALA A 49 4.87 3.43 -9.99
C ALA A 49 4.26 2.17 -10.60
N VAL A 50 4.83 1.69 -11.71
CA VAL A 50 4.38 0.45 -12.35
C VAL A 50 5.38 -0.64 -12.03
N ILE A 51 4.96 -1.63 -11.24
CA ILE A 51 5.78 -2.82 -10.97
C ILE A 51 5.90 -3.65 -12.26
N LEU A 52 7.13 -4.00 -12.64
CA LEU A 52 7.45 -4.86 -13.78
C LEU A 52 7.76 -6.28 -13.32
N SER A 53 8.57 -6.39 -12.27
CA SER A 53 8.92 -7.65 -11.64
C SER A 53 9.06 -7.51 -10.13
N LEU A 54 8.81 -8.60 -9.41
CA LEU A 54 9.00 -8.71 -7.97
C LEU A 54 9.62 -10.08 -7.67
N ALA A 55 10.79 -10.10 -7.04
CA ALA A 55 11.47 -11.32 -6.65
C ALA A 55 11.51 -11.46 -5.13
N VAL A 56 11.09 -12.62 -4.63
CA VAL A 56 11.08 -12.99 -3.22
C VAL A 56 12.26 -13.92 -2.94
N ASN A 57 13.23 -13.48 -2.14
CA ASN A 57 14.44 -14.22 -1.77
C ASN A 57 15.20 -14.87 -2.95
N GLN A 58 15.04 -14.35 -4.17
CA GLN A 58 15.56 -14.95 -5.41
C GLN A 58 15.03 -16.38 -5.70
N GLN A 59 14.02 -16.84 -4.96
CA GLN A 59 13.42 -18.18 -5.10
C GLN A 59 12.19 -18.16 -6.00
N VAL A 60 11.38 -17.10 -5.88
CA VAL A 60 10.19 -16.89 -6.69
C VAL A 60 10.30 -15.53 -7.36
N VAL A 61 10.17 -15.50 -8.67
CA VAL A 61 10.15 -14.29 -9.48
C VAL A 61 8.76 -14.14 -10.07
N ILE A 62 8.13 -13.00 -9.81
CA ILE A 62 6.84 -12.61 -10.37
C ILE A 62 7.10 -11.57 -11.44
N GLU A 63 6.59 -11.79 -12.64
CA GLU A 63 6.76 -10.90 -13.79
C GLU A 63 5.41 -10.55 -14.39
N ARG A 64 5.29 -9.33 -14.91
CA ARG A 64 4.11 -8.89 -15.66
C ARG A 64 4.16 -9.43 -17.10
N ILE A 65 3.11 -10.10 -17.53
CA ILE A 65 2.96 -10.62 -18.91
C ILE A 65 1.69 -10.02 -19.51
N GLY A 66 1.88 -8.92 -20.24
CA GLY A 66 0.76 -8.13 -20.73
C GLY A 66 -0.04 -7.52 -19.57
N ARG A 67 -1.22 -8.07 -19.29
CA ARG A 67 -2.13 -7.59 -18.25
C ARG A 67 -2.20 -8.48 -17.01
N THR A 68 -1.57 -9.65 -17.05
CA THR A 68 -1.59 -10.61 -15.94
C THR A 68 -0.19 -10.77 -15.36
N TRP A 69 -0.14 -11.45 -14.22
CA TRP A 69 1.11 -11.78 -13.54
C TRP A 69 1.41 -13.26 -13.68
N ARG A 70 2.70 -13.61 -13.75
CA ARG A 70 3.17 -14.99 -13.72
C ARG A 70 4.26 -15.14 -12.68
N ALA A 71 4.12 -16.13 -11.80
CA ALA A 71 5.17 -16.54 -10.88
C ALA A 71 6.03 -17.66 -11.49
N THR A 72 7.34 -17.58 -11.27
CA THR A 72 8.32 -18.59 -11.66
C THR A 72 9.17 -18.93 -10.43
N PRO A 73 9.14 -20.18 -9.91
CA PRO A 73 8.26 -21.27 -10.32
C PRO A 73 6.78 -20.93 -10.08
N ALA A 74 5.87 -21.67 -10.73
CA ALA A 74 4.42 -21.45 -10.68
C ALA A 74 3.78 -21.89 -9.34
N LYS A 75 4.33 -21.39 -8.22
CA LYS A 75 3.87 -21.65 -6.84
C LYS A 75 2.54 -20.96 -6.54
N ILE A 76 2.29 -19.81 -7.17
CA ILE A 76 1.06 -19.04 -7.06
C ILE A 76 0.59 -18.60 -8.45
N SER A 77 -0.72 -18.56 -8.67
CA SER A 77 -1.30 -18.16 -9.95
C SER A 77 -2.73 -17.63 -9.80
N GLY A 78 -3.30 -17.12 -10.90
CA GLY A 78 -4.69 -16.65 -10.95
C GLY A 78 -4.97 -15.51 -9.97
N GLN A 79 -6.15 -15.53 -9.37
CA GLN A 79 -6.66 -14.45 -8.51
C GLN A 79 -5.76 -14.19 -7.29
N ALA A 80 -5.17 -15.23 -6.69
CA ALA A 80 -4.30 -15.08 -5.52
C ALA A 80 -3.03 -14.27 -5.85
N LEU A 81 -2.43 -14.53 -7.02
CA LEU A 81 -1.28 -13.78 -7.50
C LEU A 81 -1.65 -12.34 -7.86
N GLU A 82 -2.79 -12.12 -8.50
CA GLU A 82 -3.26 -10.78 -8.82
C GLU A 82 -3.52 -9.95 -7.55
N GLN A 83 -4.16 -10.54 -6.54
CA GLN A 83 -4.41 -9.89 -5.26
C GLN A 83 -3.11 -9.55 -4.54
N MET A 84 -2.14 -10.48 -4.51
CA MET A 84 -0.82 -10.24 -3.93
C MET A 84 -0.14 -9.02 -4.58
N MET A 85 -0.10 -8.98 -5.91
CA MET A 85 0.54 -7.88 -6.64
C MET A 85 -0.21 -6.55 -6.51
N LEU A 86 -1.54 -6.59 -6.38
CA LEU A 86 -2.35 -5.42 -6.07
C LEU A 86 -2.00 -4.88 -4.67
N THR A 87 -1.93 -5.76 -3.66
CA THR A 87 -1.55 -5.38 -2.30
C THR A 87 -0.15 -4.76 -2.27
N TRP A 88 0.84 -5.32 -2.98
CA TRP A 88 2.16 -4.71 -3.10
C TRP A 88 2.13 -3.29 -3.64
N HIS A 89 1.27 -3.01 -4.62
CA HIS A 89 1.16 -1.70 -5.23
C HIS A 89 0.47 -0.67 -4.33
N GLU A 90 -0.57 -1.08 -3.61
CA GLU A 90 -1.45 -0.15 -2.88
C GLU A 90 -1.09 0.01 -1.39
N ILE A 91 -0.21 -0.82 -0.85
CA ILE A 91 0.07 -0.83 0.59
C ILE A 91 0.67 0.50 1.07
N ALA A 92 0.09 1.01 2.16
CA ALA A 92 0.56 2.20 2.87
C ALA A 92 0.76 1.90 4.35
N GLY A 93 1.85 2.44 4.91
CA GLY A 93 2.30 2.15 6.26
C GLY A 93 2.76 3.40 6.99
N ASN A 94 2.93 3.27 8.29
CA ASN A 94 3.37 4.37 9.15
C ASN A 94 4.90 4.47 9.13
N ILE A 95 5.46 5.68 9.17
CA ILE A 95 6.91 5.87 9.21
C ILE A 95 7.44 5.49 10.60
N VAL A 96 8.50 4.69 10.64
CA VAL A 96 9.21 4.38 11.88
C VAL A 96 10.43 5.28 11.98
N ILE A 97 10.44 6.15 13.01
CA ILE A 97 11.51 7.14 13.24
C ILE A 97 12.71 6.49 13.97
N ASP A 98 12.44 5.55 14.86
CA ASP A 98 13.44 4.81 15.64
C ASP A 98 13.21 3.30 15.44
N PRO A 99 13.82 2.69 14.41
CA PRO A 99 13.64 1.28 14.12
C PRO A 99 14.36 0.41 15.16
N PRO A 100 13.78 -0.74 15.55
CA PRO A 100 14.46 -1.66 16.46
C PRO A 100 15.76 -2.20 15.85
N GLU A 101 16.70 -2.61 16.72
CA GLU A 101 17.88 -3.36 16.27
C GLU A 101 17.45 -4.76 15.84
N LEU A 102 17.45 -5.00 14.52
CA LEU A 102 17.04 -6.26 13.91
C LEU A 102 18.24 -6.96 13.28
N ASP A 103 18.29 -8.29 13.37
CA ASP A 103 19.25 -9.08 12.62
C ASP A 103 18.85 -9.08 11.13
N HIS A 104 19.61 -8.33 10.33
CA HIS A 104 19.42 -8.24 8.89
C HIS A 104 19.53 -9.58 8.15
N GLN A 105 20.13 -10.61 8.76
CA GLN A 105 20.18 -11.97 8.18
C GLN A 105 18.83 -12.68 8.22
N MET A 106 17.93 -12.27 9.11
CA MET A 106 16.57 -12.81 9.20
C MET A 106 15.58 -12.11 8.27
N ALA A 107 16.03 -11.11 7.51
CA ALA A 107 15.17 -10.37 6.59
C ALA A 107 14.70 -11.24 5.42
N LEU A 108 13.42 -11.17 5.11
CA LEU A 108 12.92 -11.59 3.81
C LEU A 108 13.24 -10.48 2.79
N VAL A 109 14.11 -10.79 1.83
CA VAL A 109 14.58 -9.83 0.83
C VAL A 109 13.64 -9.83 -0.36
N ILE A 110 13.12 -8.65 -0.69
CA ILE A 110 12.25 -8.41 -1.85
C ILE A 110 12.96 -7.46 -2.79
N THR A 111 13.13 -7.89 -4.04
CA THR A 111 13.66 -7.04 -5.12
C THR A 111 12.49 -6.65 -6.02
N VAL A 112 12.33 -5.36 -6.28
CA VAL A 112 11.24 -4.83 -7.10
C VAL A 112 11.81 -4.00 -8.23
N GLU A 113 11.41 -4.33 -9.45
CA GLU A 113 11.72 -3.54 -10.63
C GLU A 113 10.52 -2.67 -10.99
N LEU A 114 10.71 -1.35 -11.00
CA LEU A 114 9.69 -0.38 -11.36
C LEU A 114 9.98 0.20 -12.75
N ALA A 115 8.93 0.45 -13.53
CA ALA A 115 9.07 1.02 -14.86
C ALA A 115 9.65 2.44 -14.78
N GLY A 116 10.71 2.68 -15.55
CA GLY A 116 11.38 4.00 -15.60
C GLY A 116 12.31 4.29 -14.43
N GLU A 117 12.44 3.38 -13.46
CA GLU A 117 13.38 3.52 -12.35
C GLU A 117 14.60 2.59 -12.53
N THR A 118 15.79 3.17 -12.39
CA THR A 118 17.05 2.42 -12.24
C THR A 118 17.85 3.10 -11.14
N PRO A 119 18.36 2.39 -10.11
CA PRO A 119 18.41 0.92 -9.92
C PRO A 119 17.13 0.28 -9.36
N VAL A 120 17.09 -1.06 -9.30
CA VAL A 120 16.01 -1.85 -8.67
C VAL A 120 15.81 -1.49 -7.20
N GLN A 121 14.57 -1.52 -6.72
CA GLN A 121 14.27 -1.27 -5.32
C GLN A 121 14.51 -2.54 -4.49
N LEU A 122 15.28 -2.40 -3.40
CA LEU A 122 15.52 -3.49 -2.46
C LEU A 122 14.80 -3.21 -1.15
N LEU A 123 13.95 -4.14 -0.74
CA LEU A 123 13.19 -4.08 0.49
C LEU A 123 13.58 -5.24 1.40
N ASN A 124 13.73 -4.96 2.68
CA ASN A 124 13.94 -5.97 3.70
C ASN A 124 12.70 -6.02 4.59
N LEU A 125 12.04 -7.17 4.63
CA LEU A 125 10.86 -7.42 5.45
C LEU A 125 11.27 -8.15 6.73
N PHE A 126 10.80 -7.63 7.86
CA PHE A 126 11.03 -8.20 9.17
C PHE A 126 9.68 -8.42 9.86
N ILE A 127 9.44 -9.68 10.22
CA ILE A 127 8.26 -10.08 10.97
C ILE A 127 8.64 -10.02 12.45
N THR A 128 7.88 -9.25 13.23
CA THR A 128 7.97 -9.23 14.69
C THR A 128 6.75 -9.91 15.29
N ASP A 129 6.64 -9.94 16.63
CA ASP A 129 5.47 -10.52 17.30
C ASP A 129 4.17 -9.77 17.03
N ASN A 130 4.24 -8.48 16.66
CA ASN A 130 3.07 -7.60 16.57
C ASN A 130 2.90 -6.91 15.21
N GLU A 131 3.98 -6.71 14.48
CA GLU A 131 3.99 -5.87 13.27
C GLU A 131 4.95 -6.39 12.20
N LEU A 132 4.68 -5.97 10.97
CA LEU A 132 5.58 -6.11 9.83
C LEU A 132 6.36 -4.82 9.66
N LEU A 133 7.69 -4.90 9.75
CA LEU A 133 8.60 -3.80 9.46
C LEU A 133 9.18 -3.98 8.06
N VAL A 134 9.10 -2.94 7.24
CA VAL A 134 9.67 -2.93 5.88
C VAL A 134 10.70 -1.83 5.80
N PHE A 135 11.94 -2.20 5.54
CA PHE A 135 13.01 -1.25 5.26
C PHE A 135 13.20 -1.10 3.76
N ASN A 136 12.90 0.09 3.24
CA ASN A 136 13.24 0.48 1.87
C ASN A 136 14.70 0.96 1.84
N ARG A 137 15.59 0.18 1.20
CA ARG A 137 17.03 0.48 1.17
C ARG A 137 17.38 1.71 0.34
N GLN A 138 16.60 2.02 -0.68
CA GLN A 138 16.87 3.15 -1.58
C GLN A 138 16.52 4.47 -0.89
N GLN A 139 15.36 4.53 -0.24
CA GLN A 139 14.91 5.71 0.52
C GLN A 139 15.52 5.78 1.92
N LYS A 140 16.17 4.70 2.38
CA LYS A 140 16.67 4.53 3.76
C LYS A 140 15.60 4.81 4.80
N ARG A 141 14.39 4.28 4.55
CA ARG A 141 13.20 4.54 5.36
C ARG A 141 12.60 3.23 5.85
N TRP A 142 12.09 3.27 7.08
CA TRP A 142 11.31 2.19 7.67
C TRP A 142 9.83 2.53 7.65
N LEU A 143 9.02 1.55 7.24
CA LEU A 143 7.58 1.57 7.34
C LEU A 143 7.13 0.40 8.22
N THR A 144 6.11 0.64 9.05
CA THR A 144 5.42 -0.40 9.81
C THR A 144 4.01 -0.63 9.28
N PHE A 145 3.58 -1.89 9.31
CA PHE A 145 2.25 -2.34 8.91
C PHE A 145 1.71 -3.36 9.92
N PRO A 146 0.38 -3.48 10.05
CA PRO A 146 -0.23 -4.56 10.83
C PRO A 146 0.24 -5.92 10.35
N LEU A 147 0.62 -6.81 11.27
CA LEU A 147 1.19 -8.12 10.94
C LEU A 147 0.30 -8.96 9.98
N VAL A 148 -1.03 -8.80 10.06
CA VAL A 148 -1.99 -9.49 9.18
C VAL A 148 -1.77 -9.23 7.69
N ILE A 149 -1.14 -8.11 7.32
CA ILE A 149 -0.87 -7.78 5.91
C ILE A 149 0.25 -8.65 5.32
N PHE A 150 1.10 -9.25 6.15
CA PHE A 150 2.22 -10.05 5.69
C PHE A 150 1.77 -11.21 4.81
N SER A 151 0.68 -11.92 5.17
CA SER A 151 0.16 -13.03 4.37
C SER A 151 -0.49 -12.60 3.05
N GLN A 152 -0.86 -11.31 2.92
CA GLN A 152 -1.36 -10.75 1.67
C GLN A 152 -0.22 -10.33 0.73
N LEU A 153 0.86 -9.78 1.29
CA LEU A 153 2.08 -9.46 0.55
C LEU A 153 2.85 -10.71 0.13
N ILE A 154 2.92 -11.69 1.03
CA ILE A 154 3.67 -12.93 0.86
C ILE A 154 2.78 -14.10 1.30
N PRO A 155 1.94 -14.61 0.39
CA PRO A 155 1.15 -15.81 0.62
C PRO A 155 2.06 -17.02 0.90
N ASN A 156 1.57 -17.96 1.71
CA ASN A 156 2.35 -19.12 2.16
C ASN A 156 2.88 -19.96 1.00
N GLU A 157 2.16 -20.01 -0.12
CA GLU A 157 2.56 -20.71 -1.34
C GLU A 157 3.89 -20.20 -1.90
N VAL A 158 4.17 -18.89 -1.75
CA VAL A 158 5.42 -18.27 -2.21
C VAL A 158 6.61 -18.67 -1.34
N LEU A 159 6.37 -18.91 -0.05
CA LEU A 159 7.39 -19.32 0.93
C LEU A 159 7.63 -20.84 0.97
N ALA A 160 6.65 -21.63 0.56
CA ALA A 160 6.77 -23.08 0.53
C ALA A 160 7.91 -23.49 -0.40
N SER A 161 8.91 -24.23 0.10
CA SER A 161 10.10 -24.67 -0.64
C SER A 161 9.77 -25.66 -1.74
#